data_AF-A0A6C0FB81-F1
#
_entry.id   AF-A0A6C0FB81-F1
#
_cell.length_a   1.000
_cell.length_b   1.000
_cell.length_c   1.000
_cell.angle_alpha   90.00
_cell.angle_beta   90.00
_cell.angle_gamma   90.00
#
_symmetry.space_group_name_H-M   'P 1'
#
loop_
_entity.id
_entity.type
_entity.pdbx_description
1 polymer ?
#
loop_
_entity_poly.entity_id
_entity_poly.type
_entity_poly.pdbx_seq_one_letter_code
_entity_poly.pdbx_strand_id
1 'polypeptide(L)'
;MELTELDLLIQAKETLSCIPILNQSVEYENINFKINCIIHKRCNHDIVFDDIDIDIERCETICYCTKCSLTFTVQFIKDYMLSTLDHEKREQWKIITKDGIFDLLDIYVKNNWLHFQIWCPGWNNPSNTIKFTLKDVLYSTADKTIIYINT
;
A
#
# COMPACT_ATOMS: atom_id res chain seq x y z
N MET A 1 -32.12 -1.63 -2.74
CA MET A 1 -30.93 -0.82 -2.43
C MET A 1 -30.06 -0.85 -3.67
N GLU A 2 -29.79 0.30 -4.26
CA GLU A 2 -28.92 0.40 -5.43
C GLU A 2 -27.48 0.10 -5.01
N LEU A 3 -26.77 -0.71 -5.79
CA LEU A 3 -25.36 -1.00 -5.54
C LEU A 3 -24.52 0.19 -6.00
N THR A 4 -23.57 0.62 -5.16
CA THR A 4 -22.60 1.64 -5.55
C THR A 4 -21.51 1.05 -6.45
N GLU A 5 -20.78 1.91 -7.14
CA GLU A 5 -19.58 1.48 -7.89
C GLU A 5 -18.56 0.76 -6.99
N LEU A 6 -18.39 1.19 -5.74
CA LEU A 6 -17.49 0.53 -4.80
C LEU A 6 -17.97 -0.89 -4.48
N ASP A 7 -19.27 -1.08 -4.26
CA ASP A 7 -19.85 -2.40 -4.00
C ASP A 7 -19.62 -3.35 -5.18
N LEU A 8 -19.82 -2.86 -6.40
CA LEU A 8 -19.56 -3.63 -7.62
C LEU A 8 -18.08 -3.98 -7.80
N LEU A 9 -17.16 -3.08 -7.44
CA LEU A 9 -15.72 -3.36 -7.48
C LEU A 9 -15.30 -4.40 -6.43
N ILE A 10 -15.90 -4.37 -5.24
CA ILE A 10 -15.67 -5.40 -4.21
C ILE A 10 -16.16 -6.77 -4.72
N GLN A 11 -17.36 -6.84 -5.29
CA GLN A 11 -17.89 -8.07 -5.90
C GLN A 11 -17.03 -8.56 -7.07
N ALA A 12 -16.53 -7.64 -7.90
CA ALA A 12 -15.63 -7.98 -9.00
C ALA A 12 -14.34 -8.61 -8.49
N LYS A 13 -13.73 -8.03 -7.44
CA LYS A 13 -12.54 -8.59 -6.79
C LYS A 13 -12.81 -10.00 -6.23
N GLU A 14 -13.93 -10.20 -5.55
CA GLU A 14 -14.33 -11.53 -5.04
C GLU A 14 -14.46 -12.54 -6.18
N THR A 15 -15.11 -12.14 -7.27
CA THR A 15 -15.25 -12.99 -8.47
C THR A 15 -13.90 -13.34 -9.08
N LEU A 16 -13.00 -12.35 -9.20
CA LEU A 16 -11.65 -12.56 -9.74
C LEU A 16 -10.83 -13.48 -8.85
N SER A 17 -10.99 -13.41 -7.52
CA SER A 17 -10.26 -14.25 -6.56
C SER A 17 -10.48 -15.76 -6.74
N CYS A 18 -11.54 -16.16 -7.45
CA CYS A 18 -11.83 -17.55 -7.78
C CYS A 18 -10.91 -18.12 -8.88
N ILE A 19 -10.15 -17.28 -9.60
CA ILE A 19 -9.22 -17.75 -10.63
C ILE A 19 -7.95 -18.31 -9.95
N PRO A 20 -7.61 -19.61 -10.15
CA PRO A 20 -6.42 -20.21 -9.54
C PRO A 20 -5.13 -19.50 -9.95
N ILE A 21 -4.18 -19.36 -9.02
CA ILE A 21 -2.89 -18.65 -9.23
C ILE A 21 -2.18 -19.11 -10.51
N LEU A 22 -2.17 -20.41 -10.80
CA LEU A 22 -1.53 -20.98 -11.98
C LEU A 22 -2.14 -20.52 -13.33
N ASN A 23 -3.36 -19.98 -13.29
CA ASN A 23 -4.12 -19.52 -14.45
C ASN A 23 -4.21 -17.98 -14.50
N GLN A 24 -3.53 -17.27 -13.61
CA GLN A 24 -3.53 -15.81 -13.59
C GLN A 24 -2.50 -15.28 -14.59
N SER A 25 -2.95 -14.42 -15.50
CA SER A 25 -2.06 -13.72 -16.44
C SER A 25 -1.59 -12.38 -15.84
N VAL A 26 -0.58 -11.77 -16.47
CA VAL A 26 -0.11 -10.43 -16.10
C VAL A 26 -1.22 -9.39 -16.26
N GLU A 27 -2.08 -9.52 -17.28
CA GLU A 27 -3.24 -8.64 -17.47
C GLU A 27 -4.25 -8.79 -16.35
N TYR A 28 -4.50 -10.02 -15.90
CA TYR A 28 -5.34 -10.29 -14.74
C TYR A 28 -4.78 -9.62 -13.48
N GLU A 29 -3.48 -9.79 -13.20
CA GLU A 29 -2.83 -9.16 -12.04
C GLU A 29 -2.96 -7.65 -12.08
N ASN A 30 -2.78 -7.04 -13.26
CA ASN A 30 -2.95 -5.60 -13.47
C ASN A 30 -4.39 -5.13 -13.21
N ILE A 31 -5.39 -5.89 -13.65
CA ILE A 31 -6.80 -5.59 -13.39
C ILE A 31 -7.09 -5.65 -11.89
N ASN A 32 -6.68 -6.75 -11.25
CA ASN A 32 -6.90 -6.96 -9.82
C ASN A 32 -6.20 -5.89 -8.98
N PHE A 33 -4.96 -5.53 -9.34
CA PHE A 33 -4.22 -4.44 -8.70
C PHE A 33 -4.96 -3.11 -8.80
N LYS A 34 -5.43 -2.73 -10.00
CA LYS A 34 -6.19 -1.47 -10.19
C LYS A 34 -7.49 -1.45 -9.37
N ILE A 35 -8.23 -2.56 -9.33
CA ILE A 35 -9.43 -2.70 -8.50
C ILE A 35 -9.06 -2.50 -7.02
N ASN A 36 -8.01 -3.18 -6.54
CA ASN A 36 -7.54 -3.06 -5.17
C ASN A 36 -7.11 -1.62 -4.83
N CYS A 37 -6.44 -0.90 -5.73
CA CYS A 37 -6.08 0.52 -5.54
C CYS A 37 -7.31 1.42 -5.37
N ILE A 38 -8.38 1.18 -6.15
CA ILE A 38 -9.62 1.95 -6.04
C ILE A 38 -10.35 1.63 -4.73
N ILE A 39 -10.46 0.34 -4.38
CA ILE A 39 -11.05 -0.11 -3.11
C ILE A 39 -10.28 0.48 -1.94
N HIS A 40 -8.94 0.42 -1.98
CA HIS A 40 -8.06 1.00 -0.97
C HIS A 40 -8.36 2.48 -0.73
N LYS A 41 -8.50 3.26 -1.82
CA LYS A 41 -8.73 4.69 -1.77
C LYS A 41 -10.13 5.08 -1.28
N ARG A 42 -11.15 4.27 -1.57
CA ARG A 42 -12.57 4.66 -1.38
C ARG A 42 -13.27 3.97 -0.22
N CYS A 43 -12.80 2.80 0.19
CA CYS A 43 -13.39 2.12 1.33
C CYS A 43 -13.01 2.83 2.63
N ASN A 44 -14.00 3.06 3.49
CA ASN A 44 -13.75 3.45 4.88
C ASN A 44 -13.39 2.19 5.69
N HIS A 45 -12.12 1.78 5.58
CA HIS A 45 -11.66 0.48 6.05
C HIS A 45 -11.93 0.26 7.53
N ASP A 46 -12.34 -0.95 7.85
CA ASP A 46 -12.43 -1.47 9.21
C ASP A 46 -11.35 -2.53 9.36
N ILE A 47 -10.17 -2.08 9.83
CA ILE A 47 -8.93 -2.85 9.80
C ILE A 47 -8.85 -3.77 11.01
N VAL A 48 -8.54 -5.03 10.75
CA VAL A 48 -8.27 -6.06 11.75
C VAL A 48 -6.87 -6.61 11.55
N PHE A 49 -6.16 -6.80 12.67
CA PHE A 49 -4.95 -7.59 12.76
C PHE A 49 -5.31 -8.92 13.40
N ASP A 50 -4.93 -10.02 12.75
CA ASP A 50 -5.25 -11.36 13.20
C ASP A 50 -4.01 -12.23 13.10
N ASP A 51 -3.79 -13.10 14.08
CA ASP A 51 -2.68 -14.04 14.09
C ASP A 51 -3.21 -15.39 13.58
N ILE A 52 -2.80 -15.78 12.39
CA ILE A 52 -3.20 -17.05 11.78
C ILE A 52 -2.14 -18.11 12.00
N ASP A 53 -2.57 -19.31 12.38
CA ASP A 53 -1.69 -20.47 12.46
C ASP A 53 -1.33 -20.92 11.03
N ILE A 54 -0.04 -20.90 10.71
CA ILE A 54 0.47 -21.42 9.42
C ILE A 54 0.94 -22.86 9.58
N ASP A 55 1.55 -23.17 10.73
CA ASP A 55 1.89 -24.52 11.15
C ASP A 55 1.80 -24.65 12.67
N ILE A 56 2.17 -25.83 13.21
CA ILE A 56 2.04 -26.17 14.64
C ILE A 56 2.83 -25.22 15.55
N GLU A 57 3.87 -24.56 15.05
CA GLU A 57 4.79 -23.73 15.83
C GLU A 57 4.88 -22.28 15.33
N ARG A 58 4.21 -21.93 14.23
CA ARG A 58 4.33 -20.64 13.55
C ARG A 58 2.97 -20.01 13.29
N CYS A 59 2.81 -18.81 13.80
CA CYS A 59 1.71 -17.91 13.44
C CYS A 59 2.25 -16.76 12.58
N GLU A 60 1.41 -16.23 11.70
CA GLU A 60 1.67 -14.98 10.98
C GLU A 60 0.57 -13.98 11.27
N THR A 61 0.95 -12.74 11.56
CA THR A 61 -0.01 -11.65 11.68
C THR A 61 -0.43 -11.18 10.29
N ILE A 62 -1.70 -11.36 9.94
CA ILE A 62 -2.32 -10.78 8.75
C ILE A 62 -3.04 -9.48 9.10
N CYS A 63 -3.17 -8.60 8.12
CA CYS A 63 -3.89 -7.34 8.24
C CYS A 63 -4.92 -7.24 7.12
N TYR A 64 -6.19 -7.10 7.44
CA TYR A 64 -7.26 -7.04 6.43
C TYR A 64 -8.41 -6.14 6.84
N CYS A 65 -9.24 -5.76 5.87
CA CYS A 65 -10.47 -5.01 6.10
C CYS A 65 -11.68 -5.94 6.12
N THR A 66 -12.51 -5.89 7.17
CA THR A 66 -13.72 -6.72 7.31
C THR A 66 -14.83 -6.35 6.33
N LYS A 67 -14.80 -5.14 5.76
CA LYS A 67 -15.83 -4.63 4.85
C LYS A 67 -15.58 -4.95 3.38
N CYS A 68 -14.31 -4.87 2.94
CA CYS A 68 -13.94 -5.02 1.53
C CYS A 68 -12.98 -6.19 1.27
N SER A 69 -12.66 -6.94 2.33
CA SER A 69 -11.79 -8.13 2.30
C SER A 69 -10.41 -7.84 1.70
N LEU A 70 -9.97 -6.58 1.69
CA LEU A 70 -8.63 -6.20 1.22
C LEU A 70 -7.61 -6.58 2.29
N THR A 71 -6.63 -7.38 1.90
CA THR A 71 -5.47 -7.71 2.73
C THR A 71 -4.36 -6.70 2.44
N PHE A 72 -3.72 -6.21 3.49
CA PHE A 72 -2.69 -5.19 3.43
C PHE A 72 -1.33 -5.80 3.72
N THR A 73 -0.36 -5.49 2.87
CA THR A 73 1.05 -5.84 3.06
C THR A 73 1.89 -4.61 2.78
N VAL A 74 3.12 -4.56 3.30
CA VAL A 74 4.04 -3.45 2.97
C VAL A 74 4.33 -3.37 1.47
N GLN A 75 4.28 -4.52 0.77
CA GLN A 75 4.42 -4.59 -0.68
C GLN A 75 3.24 -3.92 -1.38
N PHE A 76 2.00 -4.26 -0.99
CA PHE A 76 0.81 -3.60 -1.54
C PHE A 76 0.84 -2.09 -1.34
N ILE A 77 1.20 -1.62 -0.13
CA ILE A 77 1.28 -0.17 0.16
C ILE A 77 2.34 0.51 -0.71
N LYS A 78 3.52 -0.09 -0.87
CA LYS A 78 4.57 0.40 -1.77
C LYS A 78 4.05 0.55 -3.20
N ASP A 79 3.46 -0.52 -3.74
CA ASP A 79 2.98 -0.55 -5.12
C ASP A 79 1.83 0.45 -5.33
N TYR A 80 0.91 0.55 -4.36
CA TYR A 80 -0.18 1.55 -4.34
C TYR A 80 0.37 2.99 -4.38
N MET A 81 1.33 3.32 -3.51
CA MET A 81 1.93 4.65 -3.46
C MET A 81 2.63 4.99 -4.79
N LEU A 82 3.44 4.07 -5.31
CA LEU A 82 4.11 4.25 -6.61
C LEU A 82 3.10 4.42 -7.76
N SER A 83 2.00 3.66 -7.75
CA SER A 83 0.96 3.79 -8.78
C SER A 83 0.19 5.12 -8.73
N THR A 84 0.25 5.82 -7.61
CA THR A 84 -0.42 7.11 -7.41
C THR A 84 0.49 8.29 -7.78
N LEU A 85 1.80 8.10 -7.64
CA LEU A 85 2.80 9.11 -7.98
C LEU A 85 2.93 9.27 -9.51
N ASP A 86 3.10 10.51 -9.92
CA ASP A 86 3.37 10.90 -11.30
C ASP A 86 4.87 10.78 -11.58
N HIS A 87 5.25 9.74 -12.33
CA HIS A 87 6.64 9.46 -12.67
C HIS A 87 7.30 10.56 -13.53
N GLU A 88 6.53 11.35 -14.27
CA GLU A 88 7.06 12.49 -15.04
C GLU A 88 7.49 13.64 -14.13
N LYS A 89 7.01 13.65 -12.88
CA LYS A 89 7.30 14.67 -11.86
C LYS A 89 8.17 14.14 -10.73
N ARG A 90 9.02 13.15 -11.01
CA ARG A 90 9.86 12.49 -10.00
C ARG A 90 10.68 13.46 -9.15
N GLU A 91 11.24 14.51 -9.76
CA GLU A 91 12.04 15.53 -9.05
C GLU A 91 11.22 16.38 -8.06
N GLN A 92 9.89 16.33 -8.15
CA GLN A 92 8.96 17.04 -7.28
C GLN A 92 8.40 16.14 -6.18
N TRP A 93 8.79 14.86 -6.14
CA TRP A 93 8.26 13.91 -5.17
C TRP A 93 8.69 14.29 -3.76
N LYS A 94 7.71 14.35 -2.86
CA LYS A 94 7.90 14.64 -1.44
C LYS A 94 7.28 13.55 -0.58
N ILE A 95 7.83 13.38 0.61
CA ILE A 95 7.19 12.65 1.70
C ILE A 95 7.02 13.57 2.89
N ILE A 96 5.81 13.58 3.43
CA ILE A 96 5.42 14.34 4.61
C ILE A 96 5.20 13.34 5.74
N THR A 97 5.91 13.56 6.83
CA THR A 97 5.85 12.76 8.05
C THR A 97 5.69 13.70 9.25
N LYS A 98 5.47 13.13 10.45
CA LYS A 98 5.53 13.93 11.69
C LYS A 98 6.88 14.61 11.92
N ASP A 99 7.96 14.07 11.37
CA ASP A 99 9.33 14.57 11.57
C ASP A 99 9.71 15.66 10.54
N GLY A 100 8.84 15.91 9.55
CA GLY A 100 9.04 16.96 8.56
C GLY A 100 8.68 16.55 7.14
N ILE A 101 9.11 17.41 6.21
CA ILE A 101 8.89 17.28 4.77
C ILE A 101 10.23 17.03 4.10
N PHE A 102 10.32 15.96 3.30
CA PHE A 102 11.56 15.55 2.66
C PHE A 102 11.36 15.32 1.17
N ASP A 103 12.43 15.50 0.40
CA ASP A 103 12.51 15.06 -0.99
C ASP A 103 12.53 13.53 -1.04
N LEU A 104 11.65 12.94 -1.83
CA LEU A 104 11.53 11.50 -1.98
C LEU A 104 12.27 11.02 -3.23
N LEU A 105 13.25 10.14 -3.03
CA LEU A 105 14.09 9.60 -4.10
C LEU A 105 13.62 8.23 -4.57
N ASP A 106 13.24 7.36 -3.63
CA ASP A 106 12.83 5.99 -3.91
C ASP A 106 11.99 5.38 -2.79
N ILE A 107 11.23 4.33 -3.12
CA ILE A 107 10.42 3.54 -2.18
C ILE A 107 10.68 2.05 -2.42
N TYR A 108 11.08 1.34 -1.38
CA TYR A 108 11.35 -0.10 -1.48
C TYR A 108 10.95 -0.86 -0.21
N VAL A 109 10.75 -2.17 -0.35
CA VAL A 109 10.47 -3.06 0.76
C VAL A 109 11.71 -3.86 1.10
N LYS A 110 12.06 -3.94 2.39
CA LYS A 110 13.14 -4.79 2.88
C LYS A 110 12.82 -5.27 4.29
N ASN A 111 12.93 -6.58 4.51
CA ASN A 111 12.66 -7.25 5.78
C ASN A 111 11.26 -6.97 6.36
N ASN A 112 10.24 -6.87 5.50
CA ASN A 112 8.86 -6.50 5.88
C ASN A 112 8.70 -5.06 6.42
N TRP A 113 9.65 -4.17 6.10
CA TRP A 113 9.54 -2.73 6.35
C TRP A 113 9.43 -1.99 5.02
N LEU A 114 8.67 -0.91 5.02
CA LEU A 114 8.59 0.03 3.92
C LEU A 114 9.64 1.12 4.13
N HIS A 115 10.58 1.23 3.21
CA HIS A 115 11.69 2.18 3.25
C HIS A 115 11.46 3.29 2.23
N PHE A 116 11.68 4.52 2.65
CA PHE A 116 11.69 5.69 1.80
C PHE A 116 13.10 6.26 1.81
N GLN A 117 13.73 6.26 0.64
CA GLN A 117 14.99 6.95 0.45
C GLN A 117 14.67 8.43 0.25
N ILE A 118 15.24 9.27 1.10
CA ILE A 118 14.96 10.70 1.14
C ILE A 118 16.23 11.53 1.00
N TRP A 119 16.08 12.74 0.48
CA TRP A 119 17.10 13.77 0.54
C TRP A 119 16.75 14.83 1.59
N CYS A 120 17.72 15.13 2.46
CA CYS A 120 17.60 16.17 3.48
C CYS A 120 18.86 17.05 3.49
N PRO A 121 18.76 18.35 3.15
CA PRO A 121 19.89 19.24 3.24
C PRO A 121 20.29 19.44 4.71
N GLY A 122 21.57 19.22 5.03
CA GLY A 122 22.13 19.40 6.38
C GLY A 122 22.45 18.12 7.13
N TRP A 123 22.14 16.94 6.57
CA TRP A 123 22.62 15.66 7.14
C TRP A 123 23.96 15.29 6.50
N ASN A 124 24.88 14.70 7.28
CA ASN A 124 26.22 14.33 6.83
C ASN A 124 26.22 13.34 5.65
N ASN A 125 25.11 12.61 5.46
CA ASN A 125 24.84 11.81 4.28
C ASN A 125 23.58 12.40 3.59
N PRO A 126 23.68 12.93 2.36
CA PRO A 126 22.56 13.62 1.71
C PRO A 126 21.42 12.66 1.33
N SER A 127 21.67 11.35 1.26
CA SER A 127 20.62 10.33 1.13
C SER A 127 20.46 9.55 2.44
N ASN A 128 19.29 9.64 3.06
CA ASN A 128 18.93 8.85 4.23
C ASN A 128 17.72 7.96 3.93
N THR A 129 17.49 7.02 4.83
CA THR A 129 16.34 6.13 4.74
C THR A 129 15.50 6.30 5.99
N ILE A 130 14.22 6.63 5.80
CA ILE A 130 13.20 6.48 6.84
C ILE A 130 12.43 5.19 6.56
N LYS A 131 12.03 4.49 7.62
CA LYS A 131 11.39 3.18 7.51
C LYS A 131 10.18 3.08 8.39
N PHE A 132 9.17 2.38 7.90
CA PHE A 132 7.87 2.25 8.54
C PHE A 132 7.42 0.78 8.51
N THR A 133 6.73 0.37 9.57
CA THR A 133 6.00 -0.90 9.59
C THR A 133 4.69 -0.75 8.82
N LEU A 134 3.99 -1.86 8.58
CA LEU A 134 2.65 -1.81 7.99
C LEU A 134 1.70 -0.93 8.82
N LYS A 135 1.71 -1.08 10.15
CA LYS A 135 0.84 -0.32 11.08
C LYS A 135 1.01 1.18 10.92
N ASP A 136 2.24 1.63 10.73
CA ASP A 136 2.58 3.05 10.58
C ASP A 136 2.05 3.65 9.26
N VAL A 137 1.82 2.83 8.24
CA VAL A 137 1.45 3.31 6.89
C VAL A 137 0.04 2.95 6.43
N LEU A 138 -0.75 2.27 7.26
CA LEU A 138 -2.11 1.83 6.89
C LEU A 138 -3.03 2.98 6.49
N TYR A 139 -2.89 4.12 7.15
CA TYR A 139 -3.72 5.30 6.91
C TYR A 139 -2.99 6.37 6.09
N SER A 140 -1.84 6.03 5.53
CA SER A 140 -1.09 6.93 4.66
C SER A 140 -1.82 7.15 3.35
N THR A 141 -1.70 8.36 2.82
CA THR A 141 -2.29 8.74 1.53
C THR A 141 -1.20 9.17 0.57
N ALA A 142 -1.49 9.07 -0.73
CA ALA A 142 -0.64 9.57 -1.77
C ALA A 142 -1.45 10.40 -2.77
N ASP A 143 -0.81 11.40 -3.34
CA ASP A 143 -1.26 12.10 -4.54
C ASP A 143 -0.09 12.14 -5.54
N LYS A 144 -0.27 12.81 -6.68
CA LYS A 144 0.68 12.80 -7.82
C LYS A 144 2.13 13.11 -7.46
N THR A 145 2.40 13.88 -6.42
CA THR A 145 3.78 14.25 -6.06
C THR A 145 4.08 14.12 -4.57
N ILE A 146 3.12 13.73 -3.74
CA ILE A 146 3.29 13.77 -2.28
C ILE A 146 2.74 12.50 -1.66
N ILE A 147 3.53 11.91 -0.75
CA ILE A 147 3.09 10.87 0.17
C ILE A 147 2.93 11.49 1.56
N TYR A 148 1.78 11.25 2.19
CA TYR A 148 1.47 11.65 3.55
C TYR A 148 1.49 10.42 4.45
N ILE A 149 2.41 10.40 5.41
CA ILE A 149 2.48 9.36 6.43
C ILE A 149 1.73 9.83 7.68
N ASN A 150 0.60 9.17 7.95
CA ASN A 150 -0.25 9.45 9.11
C ASN A 150 0.13 8.51 10.27
N THR A 151 1.20 8.85 10.99
CA THR A 151 1.70 8.18 12.20
C THR A 151 1.38 8.92 13.48
#